data_AF-A0A7W1V3Z1-F1
#
_entry.id   AF-A0A7W1V3Z1-F1
#
_cell.length_a   1.000
_cell.length_b   1.000
_cell.length_c   1.000
_cell.angle_alpha   90.00
_cell.angle_beta   90.00
_cell.angle_gamma   90.00
#
_symmetry.space_group_name_H-M   'P 1'
#
loop_
_entity.id
_entity.type
_entity.pdbx_description
1 polymer ?
#
loop_
_entity_poly.entity_id
_entity_poly.type
_entity_poly.pdbx_seq_one_letter_code
_entity_poly.pdbx_strand_id
1 'polypeptide(L)'
;LARHFVDEVEPVTGSRIEIEEYAWDRIEIDGDRHDHSFVRRGRDVRTTVVTVDGTGADQQAWVVSGLRDLVVLKSTGSEFAGFLRDEFTTLAETHDRVMSTSLTVRWRYSVVAADWRTSYDEIRATLLERFATVHSLALQQTLYEMGKTVLERQHAVAEIRLSAPNIHHFAVDLERFGLDNPGEVFHAADRPYGLIQVAVLRDDGPDPGRAWEG
;
A
#
# COMPACT_ATOMS: atom_id res chain seq x y z
N LEU A 1 2.47 25.14 -5.31
CA LEU A 1 1.23 25.43 -4.55
C LEU A 1 1.48 25.51 -3.06
N ALA A 2 1.97 24.46 -2.38
CA ALA A 2 2.21 24.51 -0.92
C ALA A 2 3.10 25.70 -0.51
N ARG A 3 4.26 25.87 -1.16
CA ARG A 3 5.13 27.05 -0.98
C ARG A 3 4.43 28.37 -1.28
N HIS A 4 3.72 28.46 -2.40
CA HIS A 4 2.99 29.68 -2.79
C HIS A 4 2.06 30.20 -1.69
N PHE A 5 1.31 29.33 -0.99
CA PHE A 5 0.46 29.77 0.11
C PHE A 5 1.26 30.30 1.30
N VAL A 6 2.38 29.65 1.64
CA VAL A 6 3.23 30.06 2.76
C VAL A 6 4.01 31.32 2.45
N ASP A 7 4.46 31.49 1.21
CA ASP A 7 5.33 32.59 0.79
C ASP A 7 4.54 33.87 0.50
N GLU A 8 3.30 33.77 0.00
CA GLU A 8 2.52 34.91 -0.48
C GLU A 8 1.40 35.38 0.47
N VAL A 9 1.08 34.61 1.53
CA VAL A 9 0.00 34.94 2.46
C VAL A 9 0.56 35.05 3.88
N GLU A 10 0.83 36.29 4.33
CA GLU A 10 1.61 36.57 5.56
C GLU A 10 1.17 35.82 6.83
N PRO A 11 -0.13 35.63 7.13
CA PRO A 11 -0.54 34.84 8.30
C PRO A 11 -0.33 33.32 8.18
N VAL A 12 0.01 32.79 7.01
CA VAL A 12 0.10 31.35 6.74
C VAL A 12 1.52 30.86 6.97
N THR A 13 1.72 30.09 8.04
CA THR A 13 3.04 29.53 8.40
C THR A 13 3.25 28.09 7.94
N GLY A 14 2.24 27.46 7.35
CA GLY A 14 2.32 26.09 6.85
C GLY A 14 1.18 25.75 5.90
N SER A 15 1.43 24.82 4.98
CA SER A 15 0.46 24.37 3.99
C SER A 15 0.60 22.88 3.75
N ARG A 16 -0.54 22.20 3.62
CA ARG A 16 -0.61 20.79 3.22
C ARG A 16 -1.47 20.67 1.96
N ILE A 17 -0.91 20.05 0.92
CA ILE A 17 -1.60 19.80 -0.33
C ILE A 17 -1.66 18.29 -0.55
N GLU A 18 -2.87 17.76 -0.69
CA GLU A 18 -3.11 16.36 -1.03
C GLU A 18 -3.57 16.26 -2.49
N ILE A 19 -3.03 15.27 -3.20
CA ILE A 19 -3.29 15.06 -4.63
C ILE A 19 -3.57 13.59 -4.85
N GLU A 20 -4.62 13.31 -5.62
CA GLU A 20 -4.94 11.98 -6.13
C GLU A 20 -4.83 11.98 -7.66
N GLU A 21 -4.09 11.02 -8.20
CA GLU A 21 -3.96 10.80 -9.63
C GLU A 21 -4.77 9.56 -10.02
N TYR A 22 -5.74 9.78 -10.91
CA TYR A 22 -6.51 8.73 -11.55
C TYR A 22 -5.93 8.44 -12.92
N ALA A 23 -5.47 7.22 -13.13
CA ALA A 23 -4.89 6.82 -14.41
C ALA A 23 -5.96 6.65 -15.50
N TRP A 24 -5.58 6.94 -16.74
CA TRP A 24 -6.41 6.83 -17.94
C TRP A 24 -5.64 6.14 -19.04
N ASP A 25 -6.28 5.20 -19.73
CA ASP A 25 -5.77 4.58 -20.93
C ASP A 25 -6.57 5.10 -22.14
N ARG A 26 -5.92 5.16 -23.31
CA ARG A 26 -6.62 5.46 -24.57
C ARG A 26 -7.54 4.30 -24.90
N ILE A 27 -8.74 4.58 -25.41
CA ILE A 27 -9.65 3.54 -25.90
C ILE A 27 -9.04 2.92 -27.17
N GLU A 28 -8.91 1.60 -27.20
CA GLU A 28 -8.40 0.85 -28.34
C GLU A 28 -9.56 0.35 -29.22
N ILE A 29 -9.47 0.57 -30.53
CA ILE A 29 -10.43 0.12 -31.56
C ILE A 29 -9.61 -0.56 -32.66
N ASP A 30 -9.89 -1.83 -32.95
CA ASP A 30 -9.19 -2.63 -33.96
C ASP A 30 -7.64 -2.65 -33.82
N GLY A 31 -7.14 -2.49 -32.59
CA GLY A 31 -5.70 -2.44 -32.28
C GLY A 31 -5.08 -1.05 -32.30
N ASP A 32 -5.83 -0.02 -32.74
CA ASP A 32 -5.40 1.36 -32.77
C ASP A 32 -5.90 2.16 -31.56
N ARG A 33 -5.04 3.01 -31.00
CA ARG A 33 -5.39 3.87 -29.86
C ARG A 33 -6.04 5.16 -30.33
N HIS A 34 -7.21 5.48 -29.77
CA HIS A 34 -7.91 6.70 -30.11
C HIS A 34 -7.20 7.98 -29.59
N ASP A 35 -7.23 9.06 -30.38
CA ASP A 35 -6.48 10.30 -30.11
C ASP A 35 -7.01 11.12 -28.94
N HIS A 36 -8.31 11.04 -28.66
CA HIS A 36 -8.98 11.90 -27.70
C HIS A 36 -10.11 11.20 -26.92
N SER A 37 -10.12 9.88 -26.92
CA SER A 37 -11.08 9.09 -26.13
C SER A 37 -10.34 8.17 -25.17
N PHE A 38 -10.74 8.19 -23.91
CA PHE A 38 -10.02 7.55 -22.81
C PHE A 38 -10.99 6.77 -21.91
N VAL A 39 -10.50 5.69 -21.32
CA VAL A 39 -11.16 4.93 -20.26
C VAL A 39 -10.32 5.01 -19.00
N ARG A 40 -10.99 5.18 -17.84
CA ARG A 40 -10.28 5.23 -16.56
C ARG A 40 -9.63 3.87 -16.31
N ARG A 41 -8.31 3.88 -16.12
CA ARG A 41 -7.55 2.70 -15.70
C ARG A 41 -7.78 2.48 -14.21
N GLY A 42 -8.51 1.41 -13.87
CA GLY A 42 -8.83 1.05 -12.50
C GLY A 42 -7.97 -0.10 -12.00
N ARG A 43 -7.37 0.05 -10.81
CA ARG A 43 -6.83 -1.00 -9.92
C ARG A 43 -6.17 -0.45 -8.65
N ASP A 44 -5.73 0.81 -8.67
CA ASP A 44 -5.18 1.54 -7.53
C ASP A 44 -5.22 3.06 -7.83
N VAL A 45 -5.21 3.89 -6.78
CA VAL A 45 -5.14 5.35 -6.89
C VAL A 45 -3.78 5.81 -6.39
N ARG A 46 -3.04 6.52 -7.25
CA ARG A 46 -1.77 7.14 -6.86
C ARG A 46 -2.06 8.39 -6.05
N THR A 47 -1.29 8.59 -4.97
CA THR A 47 -1.46 9.71 -4.05
C THR A 47 -0.14 10.42 -3.84
N THR A 48 -0.20 11.72 -3.55
CA THR A 48 0.92 12.44 -2.95
C THR A 48 0.42 13.52 -2.01
N VAL A 49 1.17 13.75 -0.95
CA VAL A 49 0.94 14.77 0.06
C VAL A 49 2.22 15.59 0.17
N VAL A 50 2.09 16.89 -0.01
CA VAL A 50 3.18 17.85 0.16
C VAL A 50 2.86 18.75 1.33
N THR A 51 3.67 18.65 2.38
CA THR A 51 3.59 19.52 3.56
C THR A 51 4.75 20.51 3.52
N VAL A 52 4.47 21.79 3.69
CA VAL A 52 5.46 22.86 3.91
C VAL A 52 5.15 23.51 5.24
N ASP A 53 6.17 23.78 6.04
CA ASP A 53 6.05 24.46 7.33
C ASP A 53 7.22 25.41 7.55
N GLY A 54 6.99 26.50 8.26
CA GLY A 54 7.97 27.57 8.46
C GLY A 54 8.06 28.52 7.25
N THR A 55 8.72 29.65 7.47
CA THR A 55 8.83 30.74 6.48
C THR A 55 10.29 31.11 6.24
N GLY A 56 10.61 31.62 5.04
CA GLY A 56 11.95 32.09 4.73
C GLY A 56 13.01 31.01 4.88
N ALA A 57 14.08 31.29 5.62
CA ALA A 57 15.21 30.37 5.80
C ALA A 57 14.89 29.12 6.63
N ASP A 58 13.85 29.19 7.47
CA ASP A 58 13.44 28.08 8.35
C ASP A 58 12.40 27.16 7.69
N GLN A 59 12.02 27.44 6.44
CA GLN A 59 11.01 26.66 5.72
C GLN A 59 11.49 25.23 5.44
N GLN A 60 10.68 24.25 5.82
CA GLN A 60 10.89 22.84 5.56
C GLN A 60 9.77 22.28 4.68
N ALA A 61 10.09 21.23 3.93
CA ALA A 61 9.14 20.57 3.04
C ALA A 61 9.28 19.06 3.12
N TRP A 62 8.14 18.37 3.20
CA TRP A 62 8.05 16.92 3.19
C TRP A 62 7.15 16.46 2.05
N VAL A 63 7.57 15.40 1.38
CA VAL A 63 6.79 14.73 0.34
C VAL A 63 6.53 13.31 0.77
N VAL A 64 5.25 12.95 0.86
CA VAL A 64 4.78 11.60 1.10
C VAL A 64 4.00 11.17 -0.14
N SER A 65 4.55 10.26 -0.93
CA SER A 65 3.81 9.63 -2.02
C SER A 65 3.19 8.33 -1.56
N GLY A 66 2.24 7.81 -2.32
CA GLY A 66 1.58 6.58 -1.94
C GLY A 66 0.69 6.01 -3.03
N LEU A 67 0.08 4.89 -2.70
CA LEU A 67 -1.03 4.30 -3.43
C LEU A 67 -2.10 3.80 -2.45
N ARG A 68 -3.34 3.77 -2.89
CA ARG A 68 -4.46 3.16 -2.15
C ARG A 68 -5.33 2.31 -3.07
N ASP A 69 -6.14 1.47 -2.46
CA ASP A 69 -7.07 0.55 -3.13
C ASP A 69 -6.40 -0.50 -4.03
N LEU A 70 -5.11 -0.79 -3.80
CA LEU A 70 -4.41 -1.84 -4.54
C LEU A 70 -4.83 -3.21 -4.01
N VAL A 71 -5.84 -3.80 -4.65
CA VAL A 71 -6.34 -5.13 -4.30
C VAL A 71 -5.44 -6.22 -4.88
N VAL A 72 -4.91 -7.07 -4.01
CA VAL A 72 -4.04 -8.21 -4.36
C VAL A 72 -4.49 -9.47 -3.64
N LEU A 73 -4.24 -10.61 -4.26
CA LEU A 73 -4.60 -11.93 -3.74
C LEU A 73 -3.53 -12.96 -4.13
N LYS A 74 -3.22 -13.87 -3.21
CA LYS A 74 -2.57 -15.15 -3.50
C LYS A 74 -3.51 -16.28 -3.09
N SER A 75 -3.65 -17.27 -3.97
CA SER A 75 -4.56 -18.40 -3.77
C SER A 75 -3.97 -19.49 -2.88
N THR A 76 -2.63 -19.54 -2.79
CA THR A 76 -1.84 -20.47 -1.98
C THR A 76 -0.51 -19.78 -1.59
N GLY A 77 0.42 -20.50 -0.95
CA GLY A 77 1.71 -19.95 -0.50
C GLY A 77 1.54 -18.95 0.64
N SER A 78 0.49 -19.14 1.43
CA SER A 78 0.24 -18.43 2.69
C SER A 78 -0.19 -19.42 3.74
N GLU A 79 0.36 -19.23 4.94
CA GLU A 79 0.12 -20.02 6.13
C GLU A 79 -0.27 -19.09 7.27
N PHE A 80 -0.79 -19.71 8.34
CA PHE A 80 -0.90 -19.10 9.65
C PHE A 80 -0.99 -20.19 10.71
N ALA A 81 0.12 -20.41 11.40
CA ALA A 81 0.28 -21.44 12.42
C ALA A 81 1.31 -20.98 13.47
N GLY A 82 1.39 -21.68 14.60
CA GLY A 82 2.31 -21.40 15.70
C GLY A 82 1.93 -20.16 16.51
N PHE A 83 0.68 -19.68 16.41
CA PHE A 83 0.19 -18.56 17.21
C PHE A 83 -0.14 -19.00 18.65
N LEU A 84 -0.08 -18.05 19.58
CA LEU A 84 -0.47 -18.27 20.96
C LEU A 84 -1.96 -18.63 21.04
N ARG A 85 -2.31 -19.56 21.93
CA ARG A 85 -3.69 -20.00 22.14
C ARG A 85 -4.11 -19.69 23.57
N ASP A 86 -5.28 -19.09 23.70
CA ASP A 86 -5.94 -18.82 24.96
C ASP A 86 -7.35 -19.43 24.98
N GLU A 87 -8.12 -19.11 26.02
CA GLU A 87 -9.50 -19.60 26.21
C GLU A 87 -10.50 -19.12 25.14
N PHE A 88 -10.16 -18.10 24.35
CA PHE A 88 -11.01 -17.55 23.29
C PHE A 88 -10.54 -17.93 21.88
N THR A 89 -9.43 -18.66 21.76
CA THR A 89 -8.83 -19.00 20.47
C THR A 89 -9.53 -20.20 19.82
N THR A 90 -10.43 -19.93 18.87
CA THR A 90 -11.12 -20.97 18.07
C THR A 90 -10.51 -21.17 16.68
N LEU A 91 -9.65 -20.25 16.24
CA LEU A 91 -9.04 -20.31 14.92
C LEU A 91 -8.19 -21.58 14.76
N ALA A 92 -8.45 -22.33 13.69
CA ALA A 92 -7.60 -23.45 13.30
C ALA A 92 -6.32 -22.93 12.63
N GLU A 93 -5.21 -23.62 12.88
CA GLU A 93 -3.98 -23.39 12.13
C GLU A 93 -4.17 -23.86 10.69
N THR A 94 -3.47 -23.21 9.76
CA THR A 94 -3.42 -23.67 8.38
C THR A 94 -2.05 -23.47 7.77
N HIS A 95 -1.66 -24.42 6.94
CA HIS A 95 -0.42 -24.40 6.14
C HIS A 95 -0.71 -24.13 4.65
N ASP A 96 -1.97 -23.88 4.29
CA ASP A 96 -2.34 -23.37 2.99
C ASP A 96 -3.65 -22.58 3.07
N ARG A 97 -3.64 -21.34 2.61
CA ARG A 97 -4.84 -20.48 2.55
C ARG A 97 -4.71 -19.40 1.50
N VAL A 98 -5.86 -18.87 1.11
CA VAL A 98 -5.95 -17.59 0.41
C VAL A 98 -5.50 -16.45 1.34
N MET A 99 -4.72 -15.52 0.81
CA MET A 99 -4.43 -14.24 1.45
C MET A 99 -4.78 -13.12 0.47
N SER A 100 -5.73 -12.28 0.87
CA SER A 100 -6.19 -11.13 0.08
C SER A 100 -6.19 -9.86 0.91
N THR A 101 -5.83 -8.74 0.28
CA THR A 101 -5.79 -7.43 0.93
C THR A 101 -6.03 -6.30 -0.06
N SER A 102 -6.55 -5.18 0.41
CA SER A 102 -6.56 -3.89 -0.28
C SER A 102 -5.48 -3.00 0.32
N LEU A 103 -4.32 -2.90 -0.34
CA LEU A 103 -3.17 -2.18 0.20
C LEU A 103 -3.36 -0.67 0.13
N THR A 104 -3.14 -0.02 1.27
CA THR A 104 -2.82 1.40 1.35
C THR A 104 -1.36 1.54 1.76
N VAL A 105 -0.56 2.18 0.92
CA VAL A 105 0.89 2.31 1.12
C VAL A 105 1.28 3.77 0.96
N ARG A 106 2.00 4.32 1.93
CA ARG A 106 2.52 5.68 1.90
C ARG A 106 4.01 5.63 2.21
N TRP A 107 4.83 6.37 1.47
CA TRP A 107 6.27 6.45 1.71
C TRP A 107 6.73 7.91 1.70
N ARG A 108 7.57 8.23 2.68
CA ARG A 108 8.19 9.54 2.85
C ARG A 108 9.57 9.53 2.23
N TYR A 109 9.85 10.55 1.45
CA TYR A 109 11.17 10.74 0.88
C TYR A 109 12.11 11.44 1.87
N SER A 110 13.38 11.04 1.91
CA SER A 110 14.45 11.72 2.66
C SER A 110 14.90 13.01 1.98
N VAL A 111 14.78 13.06 0.66
CA VAL A 111 15.12 14.20 -0.20
C VAL A 111 14.04 14.37 -1.27
N VAL A 112 13.90 15.57 -1.82
CA VAL A 112 13.03 15.78 -2.99
C VAL A 112 13.54 14.89 -4.13
N ALA A 113 12.76 13.89 -4.54
CA ALA A 113 13.17 12.97 -5.59
C ALA A 113 13.26 13.70 -6.93
N ALA A 114 14.28 13.35 -7.73
CA ALA A 114 14.47 13.92 -9.06
C ALA A 114 13.42 13.42 -10.07
N ASP A 115 12.93 12.17 -9.90
CA ASP A 115 11.90 11.57 -10.75
C ASP A 115 10.85 10.80 -9.92
N TRP A 116 9.74 11.48 -9.64
CA TRP A 116 8.61 10.91 -8.89
C TRP A 116 7.87 9.81 -9.64
N ARG A 117 7.90 9.81 -10.97
CA ARG A 117 7.17 8.82 -11.79
C ARG A 117 7.91 7.50 -11.74
N THR A 118 9.19 7.51 -12.08
CA THR A 118 10.04 6.32 -12.04
C THR A 118 10.06 5.71 -10.63
N SER A 119 10.25 6.54 -9.60
CA SER A 119 10.21 6.06 -8.20
C SER A 119 8.86 5.41 -7.84
N TYR A 120 7.73 6.00 -8.25
CA TYR A 120 6.41 5.40 -8.02
C TYR A 120 6.27 4.02 -8.71
N ASP A 121 6.63 3.94 -9.99
CA ASP A 121 6.48 2.73 -10.79
C ASP A 121 7.37 1.59 -10.23
N GLU A 122 8.61 1.89 -9.84
CA GLU A 122 9.55 0.93 -9.25
C GLU A 122 9.11 0.45 -7.86
N ILE A 123 8.60 1.36 -7.02
CA ILE A 123 8.05 1.00 -5.69
C ILE A 123 6.84 0.10 -5.87
N ARG A 124 5.89 0.47 -6.74
CA ARG A 124 4.69 -0.34 -7.01
C ARG A 124 5.06 -1.72 -7.54
N ALA A 125 6.01 -1.81 -8.47
CA ALA A 125 6.52 -3.08 -8.97
C ALA A 125 7.14 -3.94 -7.85
N THR A 126 7.96 -3.34 -6.99
CA THR A 126 8.58 -4.02 -5.84
C THR A 126 7.53 -4.54 -4.85
N LEU A 127 6.50 -3.75 -4.54
CA LEU A 127 5.40 -4.17 -3.67
C LEU A 127 4.68 -5.41 -4.22
N LEU A 128 4.35 -5.41 -5.52
CA LEU A 128 3.70 -6.54 -6.19
C LEU A 128 4.60 -7.76 -6.26
N GLU A 129 5.88 -7.59 -6.59
CA GLU A 129 6.88 -8.66 -6.63
C GLU A 129 7.00 -9.35 -5.27
N ARG A 130 7.18 -8.58 -4.19
CA ARG A 130 7.34 -9.15 -2.84
C ARG A 130 6.05 -9.77 -2.33
N PHE A 131 4.89 -9.17 -2.59
CA PHE A 131 3.61 -9.82 -2.27
C PHE A 131 3.49 -11.19 -2.94
N ALA A 132 3.83 -11.30 -4.23
CA ALA A 132 3.73 -12.54 -4.99
C ALA A 132 4.77 -13.59 -4.58
N THR A 133 6.03 -13.18 -4.33
CA THR A 133 7.17 -14.11 -4.18
C THR A 133 7.46 -14.53 -2.74
N VAL A 134 7.03 -13.78 -1.73
CA VAL A 134 7.21 -14.15 -0.32
C VAL A 134 6.25 -15.28 0.05
N HIS A 135 6.78 -16.44 0.42
CA HIS A 135 6.00 -17.46 1.14
C HIS A 135 5.58 -16.88 2.50
N SER A 136 4.28 -16.69 2.69
CA SER A 136 3.77 -15.87 3.79
C SER A 136 3.44 -16.73 5.01
N LEU A 137 4.20 -16.61 6.10
CA LEU A 137 3.88 -17.24 7.39
C LEU A 137 2.91 -16.39 8.22
N ALA A 138 2.84 -15.08 7.91
CA ALA A 138 1.88 -14.13 8.43
C ALA A 138 1.84 -12.90 7.52
N LEU A 139 0.70 -12.18 7.50
CA LEU A 139 0.59 -10.95 6.71
C LEU A 139 1.60 -9.88 7.16
N GLN A 140 1.89 -9.82 8.47
CA GLN A 140 2.94 -8.98 9.05
C GLN A 140 4.31 -9.20 8.38
N GLN A 141 4.71 -10.46 8.19
CA GLN A 141 5.97 -10.81 7.52
C GLN A 141 5.97 -10.30 6.08
N THR A 142 4.88 -10.54 5.33
CA THR A 142 4.78 -10.09 3.95
C THR A 142 4.89 -8.56 3.84
N LEU A 143 4.19 -7.81 4.69
CA LEU A 143 4.25 -6.35 4.67
C LEU A 143 5.63 -5.81 5.08
N TYR A 144 6.28 -6.45 6.06
CA TYR A 144 7.64 -6.11 6.44
C TYR A 144 8.62 -6.33 5.29
N GLU A 145 8.57 -7.49 4.64
CA GLU A 145 9.42 -7.80 3.48
C GLU A 145 9.18 -6.86 2.31
N MET A 146 7.92 -6.48 2.06
CA MET A 146 7.57 -5.45 1.08
C MET A 146 8.22 -4.10 1.40
N GLY A 147 8.02 -3.60 2.62
CA GLY A 147 8.57 -2.31 3.05
C GLY A 147 10.09 -2.29 3.08
N LYS A 148 10.71 -3.34 3.63
CA LYS A 148 12.16 -3.53 3.67
C LYS A 148 12.78 -3.50 2.27
N THR A 149 12.26 -4.29 1.33
CA THR A 149 12.82 -4.32 -0.03
C THR A 149 12.64 -2.99 -0.76
N VAL A 150 11.54 -2.27 -0.52
CA VAL A 150 11.39 -0.90 -1.04
C VAL A 150 12.51 0.01 -0.53
N LEU A 151 12.78 0.00 0.78
CA LEU A 151 13.89 0.78 1.32
C LEU A 151 15.24 0.30 0.76
N GLU A 152 15.49 -0.99 0.62
CA GLU A 152 16.76 -1.47 0.03
C GLU A 152 16.97 -1.00 -1.41
N ARG A 153 15.90 -0.87 -2.21
CA ARG A 153 15.99 -0.47 -3.63
C ARG A 153 15.86 1.03 -3.88
N GLN A 154 15.23 1.78 -2.97
CA GLN A 154 14.92 3.20 -3.16
C GLN A 154 15.62 4.07 -2.10
N HIS A 155 16.84 4.51 -2.42
CA HIS A 155 17.67 5.30 -1.50
C HIS A 155 17.04 6.65 -1.11
N ALA A 156 16.21 7.24 -1.97
CA ALA A 156 15.51 8.48 -1.68
C ALA A 156 14.32 8.31 -0.70
N VAL A 157 13.93 7.09 -0.34
CA VAL A 157 12.84 6.82 0.61
C VAL A 157 13.43 6.60 2.01
N ALA A 158 12.92 7.35 2.99
CA ALA A 158 13.33 7.26 4.39
C ALA A 158 12.48 6.27 5.19
N GLU A 159 11.19 6.19 4.85
CA GLU A 159 10.19 5.49 5.64
C GLU A 159 9.01 5.11 4.74
N ILE A 160 8.47 3.91 4.97
CA ILE A 160 7.28 3.40 4.29
C ILE A 160 6.29 2.81 5.31
N ARG A 161 5.02 3.18 5.17
CA ARG A 161 3.91 2.74 6.00
C ARG A 161 2.90 1.99 5.16
N LEU A 162 2.54 0.79 5.59
CA LEU A 162 1.58 -0.10 4.92
C LEU A 162 0.40 -0.35 5.86
N SER A 163 -0.80 -0.31 5.30
CA SER A 163 -2.04 -0.73 5.95
C SER A 163 -2.75 -1.73 5.05
N ALA A 164 -3.07 -2.89 5.61
CA ALA A 164 -3.54 -4.05 4.87
C ALA A 164 -4.65 -4.76 5.66
N PRO A 165 -5.92 -4.58 5.27
CA PRO A 165 -6.99 -5.43 5.77
C PRO A 165 -6.84 -6.83 5.19
N ASN A 166 -6.86 -7.85 6.04
CA ASN A 166 -6.96 -9.24 5.62
C ASN A 166 -8.41 -9.54 5.21
N ILE A 167 -8.68 -9.51 3.91
CA ILE A 167 -9.98 -9.80 3.33
C ILE A 167 -10.17 -11.31 3.34
N HIS A 168 -10.94 -11.79 4.31
CA HIS A 168 -11.07 -13.22 4.58
C HIS A 168 -11.78 -13.95 3.45
N HIS A 169 -11.13 -14.99 2.93
CA HIS A 169 -11.70 -15.97 2.02
C HIS A 169 -11.78 -17.30 2.76
N PHE A 170 -12.95 -17.59 3.34
CA PHE A 170 -13.16 -18.82 4.10
C PHE A 170 -13.50 -19.97 3.15
N ALA A 171 -12.79 -21.09 3.27
CA ALA A 171 -13.17 -22.30 2.55
C ALA A 171 -14.60 -22.70 2.97
N VAL A 172 -15.49 -22.89 2.00
CA VAL A 172 -16.86 -23.29 2.28
C VAL A 172 -16.89 -24.77 2.64
N ASP A 173 -17.51 -25.10 3.77
CA ASP A 173 -17.83 -26.49 4.10
C ASP A 173 -18.95 -27.01 3.19
N LEU A 174 -18.59 -27.98 2.34
CA LEU A 174 -19.49 -28.64 1.39
C LEU A 174 -19.90 -30.04 1.85
N GLU A 175 -19.48 -30.51 3.03
CA GLU A 175 -19.78 -31.86 3.53
C GLU A 175 -21.30 -32.10 3.64
N ARG A 176 -22.05 -31.06 4.01
CA ARG A 176 -23.53 -31.08 4.05
C ARG A 176 -24.19 -31.39 2.70
N PHE A 177 -23.45 -31.26 1.61
CA PHE A 177 -23.88 -31.57 0.24
C PHE A 177 -23.27 -32.89 -0.28
N GLY A 178 -22.48 -33.60 0.54
CA GLY A 178 -21.79 -34.82 0.15
C GLY A 178 -20.62 -34.58 -0.81
N LEU A 179 -20.01 -33.39 -0.77
CA LEU A 179 -18.90 -32.99 -1.64
C LEU A 179 -17.68 -32.60 -0.79
N ASP A 180 -16.48 -32.80 -1.34
CA ASP A 180 -15.25 -32.25 -0.80
C ASP A 180 -15.01 -30.81 -1.30
N ASN A 181 -14.09 -30.09 -0.65
CA ASN A 181 -13.62 -28.78 -1.11
C ASN A 181 -12.09 -28.72 -0.97
N PRO A 182 -11.34 -29.10 -2.03
CA PRO A 182 -9.87 -29.13 -2.00
C PRO A 182 -9.25 -27.73 -2.15
N GLY A 183 -9.86 -26.70 -1.55
CA GLY A 183 -9.40 -25.32 -1.62
C GLY A 183 -9.82 -24.59 -2.89
N GLU A 184 -11.04 -24.82 -3.37
CA GLU A 184 -11.55 -24.23 -4.62
C GLU A 184 -12.72 -23.26 -4.40
N VAL A 185 -13.61 -23.57 -3.45
CA VAL A 185 -14.82 -22.78 -3.19
C VAL A 185 -14.65 -21.97 -1.91
N PHE A 186 -14.69 -20.64 -2.03
CA PHE A 186 -14.50 -19.72 -0.91
C PHE A 186 -15.65 -18.72 -0.77
N HIS A 187 -15.95 -18.37 0.47
CA HIS A 187 -16.76 -17.20 0.81
C HIS A 187 -15.83 -16.02 1.12
N ALA A 188 -15.84 -15.00 0.26
CA ALA A 188 -15.16 -13.73 0.51
C ALA A 188 -16.03 -12.86 1.42
N ALA A 189 -15.67 -12.80 2.70
CA ALA A 189 -16.39 -12.00 3.69
C ALA A 189 -16.06 -10.51 3.51
N ASP A 190 -17.07 -9.66 3.65
CA ASP A 190 -16.90 -8.20 3.66
C ASP A 190 -16.36 -7.73 5.02
N ARG A 191 -16.93 -8.24 6.13
CA ARG A 191 -16.57 -7.87 7.51
C ARG A 191 -16.83 -9.05 8.48
N PRO A 192 -16.16 -9.09 9.65
CA PRO A 192 -15.01 -8.28 10.02
C PRO A 192 -13.76 -8.66 9.21
N TYR A 193 -12.71 -7.85 9.30
CA TYR A 193 -11.39 -8.15 8.74
C TYR A 193 -10.31 -7.85 9.77
N GLY A 194 -9.25 -8.65 9.79
CA GLY A 194 -8.03 -8.30 10.54
C GLY A 194 -7.33 -7.11 9.87
N LEU A 195 -7.00 -6.05 10.61
CA LEU A 195 -6.24 -4.93 10.06
C LEU A 195 -4.79 -5.00 10.54
N ILE A 196 -3.86 -5.16 9.60
CA ILE A 196 -2.43 -5.19 9.88
C ILE A 196 -1.82 -3.87 9.38
N GLN A 197 -0.97 -3.27 10.22
CA GLN A 197 -0.23 -2.06 9.89
C GLN A 197 1.25 -2.27 10.18
N VAL A 198 2.11 -1.83 9.26
CA VAL A 198 3.57 -1.90 9.40
C VAL A 198 4.18 -0.58 8.99
N ALA A 199 5.12 -0.08 9.78
CA ALA A 199 6.01 1.00 9.41
C ALA A 199 7.44 0.45 9.35
N VAL A 200 8.13 0.65 8.25
CA VAL A 200 9.54 0.32 8.08
C VAL A 200 10.30 1.62 7.86
N LEU A 201 11.36 1.84 8.63
CA LEU A 201 12.15 3.06 8.64
C LEU A 201 13.62 2.71 8.44
N ARG A 202 14.38 3.63 7.85
CA ARG A 202 15.84 3.59 7.91
C ARG A 202 16.33 4.10 9.26
N ASP A 203 17.33 3.45 9.83
CA ASP A 203 17.98 3.90 11.07
C ASP A 203 18.65 5.26 10.92
N ASP A 204 19.13 5.59 9.72
CA ASP A 204 19.78 6.86 9.35
C ASP A 204 18.84 7.85 8.65
N GLY A 205 17.52 7.58 8.65
CA GLY A 205 16.53 8.44 8.02
C GLY A 205 16.40 9.80 8.73
N PRO A 206 16.17 10.90 7.99
CA PRO A 206 15.91 12.19 8.62
C PRO A 206 14.61 12.17 9.41
N ASP A 207 14.53 13.02 10.44
CA ASP A 207 13.34 13.19 11.26
C ASP A 207 12.08 13.38 10.39
N PRO A 208 10.98 12.67 10.67
CA PRO A 208 9.78 12.77 9.85
C PRO A 208 9.12 14.15 9.91
N GLY A 209 9.44 14.98 10.90
CA GLY A 209 8.82 16.27 11.14
C GLY A 209 7.30 16.18 11.02
N ARG A 210 6.73 17.03 10.18
CA ARG A 210 5.27 17.11 9.94
C ARG A 210 4.78 16.24 8.78
N ALA A 211 5.60 15.34 8.24
CA ALA A 211 5.25 14.53 7.07
C ALA A 211 4.01 13.64 7.27
N TRP A 212 3.77 13.19 8.52
CA TRP A 212 2.71 12.25 8.86
C TRP A 212 1.54 12.85 9.62
N GLU A 213 1.56 14.17 9.87
CA GLU A 213 0.41 14.86 10.45
C GLU A 213 -0.74 14.93 9.45
N GLY A 214 -1.99 14.76 9.89
CA GLY A 214 -3.17 14.67 9.03
C GLY A 214 -3.43 13.24 8.58
#